data_AF-A0A849TU49-F1
#
_entry.id   AF-A0A849TU49-F1
#
_cell.length_a   1.000
_cell.length_b   1.000
_cell.length_c   1.000
_cell.angle_alpha   90.00
_cell.angle_beta   90.00
_cell.angle_gamma   90.00
#
_symmetry.space_group_name_H-M   'P 1'
#
loop_
_entity.id
_entity.type
_entity.pdbx_description
1 polymer ?
#
loop_
_entity_poly.entity_id
_entity_poly.type
_entity_poly.pdbx_seq_one_letter_code
_entity_poly.pdbx_strand_id
1 'polypeptide(L)'
;MKHLLVNLTLCATLLGAAPVWAHSAKHAEPVKALHGGQSLAAGPYHLELVAKDGELLLYLTDHSDKGIPSDGAKAKATIQHGFEKATIQIELEPSGDNQLKGNGTFTIHPDTGILVFLRLPEQQAYAARFTPLNAKSGAASRGESPHKAKH
;
A
#
# COMPACT_ATOMS: atom_id res chain seq x y z
N MET A 1 -23.86 -61.37 -0.51
CA MET A 1 -23.36 -60.57 -1.64
C MET A 1 -24.52 -60.31 -2.60
N LYS A 2 -25.18 -59.16 -2.48
CA LYS A 2 -26.18 -58.64 -3.41
C LYS A 2 -26.01 -57.12 -3.44
N HIS A 3 -25.77 -56.62 -4.63
CA HIS A 3 -25.34 -55.28 -5.01
C HIS A 3 -26.45 -54.23 -4.74
N LEU A 4 -26.11 -53.09 -4.13
CA LEU A 4 -25.82 -51.81 -4.80
C LEU A 4 -27.08 -51.10 -5.32
N LEU A 5 -27.64 -50.20 -4.51
CA LEU A 5 -28.59 -49.18 -4.96
C LEU A 5 -27.94 -47.81 -4.79
N VAL A 6 -27.34 -47.38 -5.90
CA VAL A 6 -26.90 -46.04 -6.22
C VAL A 6 -28.11 -45.13 -6.29
N ASN A 7 -28.17 -44.10 -5.46
CA ASN A 7 -29.00 -42.92 -5.71
C ASN A 7 -28.08 -41.70 -5.79
N LEU A 8 -27.72 -41.38 -7.03
CA LEU A 8 -26.97 -40.22 -7.46
C LEU A 8 -27.92 -39.00 -7.45
N THR A 9 -27.91 -38.21 -6.38
CA THR A 9 -28.60 -36.92 -6.36
C THR A 9 -27.66 -35.84 -6.88
N LEU A 10 -27.80 -35.53 -8.16
CA LEU A 10 -27.17 -34.41 -8.86
C LEU A 10 -27.94 -33.12 -8.51
N CYS A 11 -27.50 -32.38 -7.50
CA CYS A 11 -27.98 -31.01 -7.26
C CYS A 11 -27.12 -30.01 -8.06
N ALA A 12 -27.60 -29.66 -9.24
CA ALA A 12 -27.13 -28.50 -9.99
C ALA A 12 -27.81 -27.23 -9.45
N THR A 13 -27.06 -26.26 -8.93
CA THR A 13 -27.55 -24.87 -8.81
C THR A 13 -26.42 -23.83 -8.94
N LEU A 14 -26.52 -23.11 -10.06
CA LEU A 14 -26.14 -21.74 -10.41
C LEU A 14 -24.87 -21.08 -9.83
N LEU A 15 -23.95 -20.88 -10.77
CA LEU A 15 -22.82 -19.95 -10.75
C LEU A 15 -23.31 -18.49 -10.65
N GLY A 16 -23.32 -17.92 -9.45
CA GLY A 16 -23.47 -16.48 -9.25
C GLY A 16 -22.13 -15.77 -9.48
N ALA A 17 -21.82 -15.40 -10.72
CA ALA A 17 -20.72 -14.48 -10.98
C ALA A 17 -21.15 -13.06 -10.55
N ALA A 18 -20.91 -12.72 -9.29
CA ALA A 18 -21.04 -11.34 -8.85
C ALA A 18 -20.02 -10.49 -9.65
N PRO A 19 -20.40 -9.33 -10.20
CA PRO A 19 -19.44 -8.41 -10.76
C PRO A 19 -18.52 -7.96 -9.64
N VAL A 20 -17.29 -8.49 -9.61
CA VAL A 20 -16.20 -7.88 -8.86
C VAL A 20 -16.04 -6.49 -9.45
N TRP A 21 -16.46 -5.47 -8.71
CA TRP A 21 -16.16 -4.09 -9.03
C TRP A 21 -14.64 -3.95 -9.07
N ALA A 22 -14.07 -4.07 -10.27
CA ALA A 22 -12.75 -3.56 -10.54
C ALA A 22 -12.87 -2.05 -10.36
N HIS A 23 -12.42 -1.54 -9.21
CA HIS A 23 -12.25 -0.10 -9.02
C HIS A 23 -11.27 0.38 -10.09
N SER A 24 -11.82 0.87 -11.21
CA SER A 24 -11.07 1.65 -12.17
C SER A 24 -10.52 2.84 -11.41
N ALA A 25 -9.19 2.93 -11.32
CA ALA A 25 -8.47 4.02 -10.70
C ALA A 25 -8.75 5.32 -11.46
N LYS A 26 -9.95 5.89 -11.28
CA LYS A 26 -10.19 7.29 -11.52
C LYS A 26 -9.23 8.03 -10.61
N HIS A 27 -8.33 8.79 -11.24
CA HIS A 27 -7.35 9.69 -10.65
C HIS A 27 -7.58 9.88 -9.14
N ALA A 28 -6.95 9.02 -8.34
CA ALA A 28 -6.95 9.22 -6.90
C ALA A 28 -6.27 10.58 -6.68
N GLU A 29 -6.96 11.47 -5.97
CA GLU A 29 -6.38 12.74 -5.53
C GLU A 29 -5.02 12.42 -4.88
N PRO A 30 -3.96 13.13 -5.25
CA PRO A 30 -2.64 12.86 -4.69
C PRO A 30 -2.70 13.08 -3.18
N VAL A 31 -2.40 12.03 -2.42
CA VAL A 31 -2.28 12.15 -0.96
C VAL A 31 -0.99 12.92 -0.67
N LYS A 32 -1.08 13.91 0.21
CA LYS A 32 0.04 14.75 0.57
C LYS A 32 1.15 13.93 1.25
N ALA A 33 2.38 14.12 0.82
CA ALA A 33 3.57 13.59 1.48
C ALA A 33 4.16 14.68 2.40
N LEU A 34 4.32 14.37 3.69
CA LEU A 34 4.77 15.31 4.73
C LEU A 34 6.24 15.08 5.12
N HIS A 35 6.78 13.90 4.85
CA HIS A 35 8.09 13.42 5.29
C HIS A 35 9.04 13.13 4.12
N GLY A 36 8.67 13.52 2.90
CA GLY A 36 9.48 13.33 1.68
C GLY A 36 9.37 11.94 1.08
N GLY A 37 8.37 11.16 1.49
CA GLY A 37 8.08 9.84 0.93
C GLY A 37 7.04 9.89 -0.19
N GLN A 38 6.54 8.71 -0.57
CA GLN A 38 5.33 8.59 -1.37
C GLN A 38 4.14 8.36 -0.44
N SER A 39 3.10 9.17 -0.57
CA SER A 39 1.88 9.05 0.22
C SER A 39 0.73 8.48 -0.61
N LEU A 40 -0.02 7.54 -0.05
CA LEU A 40 -1.14 6.84 -0.70
C LEU A 40 -2.27 6.61 0.31
N ALA A 41 -3.51 6.62 -0.18
CA ALA A 41 -4.66 6.22 0.63
C ALA A 41 -4.73 4.68 0.71
N ALA A 42 -4.95 4.17 1.91
CA ALA A 42 -5.12 2.74 2.21
C ALA A 42 -6.35 2.57 3.11
N GLY A 43 -7.53 2.48 2.50
CA GLY A 43 -8.79 2.50 3.24
C GLY A 43 -8.99 3.84 3.96
N PRO A 44 -9.27 3.86 5.27
CA PRO A 44 -9.51 5.09 6.04
C PRO A 44 -8.22 5.83 6.43
N TYR A 45 -7.06 5.34 5.97
CA TYR A 45 -5.75 5.83 6.38
C TYR A 45 -4.98 6.41 5.20
N HIS A 46 -4.12 7.37 5.50
CA HIS A 46 -3.06 7.85 4.63
C HIS A 46 -1.74 7.25 5.09
N LEU A 47 -1.09 6.53 4.18
CA LEU A 47 0.21 5.89 4.41
C LEU A 47 1.26 6.64 3.61
N GLU A 48 2.25 7.20 4.30
CA GLU A 48 3.43 7.75 3.65
C GLU A 48 4.62 6.83 3.88
N LEU A 49 5.21 6.33 2.80
CA LEU A 49 6.41 5.51 2.84
C LEU A 49 7.63 6.32 2.40
N VAL A 50 8.59 6.48 3.31
CA VAL A 50 9.95 6.92 3.01
C VAL A 50 10.81 5.66 2.86
N ALA A 51 11.29 5.41 1.64
CA ALA A 51 12.13 4.26 1.32
C ALA A 51 13.56 4.70 1.00
N LYS A 52 14.52 4.14 1.71
CA LYS A 52 15.96 4.30 1.47
C LYS A 52 16.61 2.93 1.40
N ASP A 53 17.84 2.85 0.92
CA ASP A 53 18.60 1.60 0.95
C ASP A 53 18.70 1.08 2.39
N GLY A 54 18.28 -0.16 2.58
CA GLY A 54 18.27 -0.85 3.88
C GLY A 54 17.30 -0.34 4.94
N GLU A 55 16.50 0.70 4.69
CA GLU A 55 15.57 1.28 5.67
C GLU A 55 14.22 1.67 5.04
N LEU A 56 13.12 1.24 5.68
CA LEU A 56 11.77 1.68 5.39
C LEU A 56 11.18 2.38 6.60
N LEU A 57 10.58 3.56 6.39
CA LEU A 57 9.84 4.30 7.41
C LEU A 57 8.43 4.60 6.89
N LEU A 58 7.43 4.13 7.61
CA LEU A 58 6.01 4.27 7.29
C LEU A 58 5.34 5.19 8.29
N TYR A 59 4.75 6.27 7.81
CA TYR A 59 3.95 7.19 8.61
C TYR A 59 2.47 6.91 8.41
N LEU A 60 1.72 6.98 9.50
CA LEU A 60 0.28 6.76 9.52
C LEU A 60 -0.46 8.05 9.89
N THR A 61 -1.38 8.47 9.02
CA THR A 61 -2.25 9.62 9.26
C THR A 61 -3.68 9.32 8.84
N ASP A 62 -4.64 10.10 9.35
CA ASP A 62 -6.01 10.10 8.84
C ASP A 62 -6.16 11.03 7.63
N HIS A 63 -7.38 11.14 7.11
CA HIS A 63 -7.68 12.01 5.96
C HIS A 63 -7.50 13.52 6.24
N SER A 64 -7.31 13.92 7.50
CA SER A 64 -7.04 15.31 7.93
C SER A 64 -5.56 15.55 8.27
N ASP A 65 -4.66 14.68 7.80
CA ASP A 65 -3.22 14.70 8.07
C ASP A 65 -2.87 14.54 9.57
N LYS A 66 -3.80 14.09 10.41
CA LYS A 66 -3.54 13.86 11.84
C LYS A 66 -2.93 12.49 12.06
N GLY A 67 -1.83 12.45 12.82
CA GLY A 67 -1.14 11.21 13.17
C GLY A 67 -2.05 10.21 13.89
N ILE A 68 -1.98 8.94 13.49
CA ILE A 68 -2.65 7.84 14.16
C ILE A 68 -1.59 7.01 14.90
N PRO A 69 -1.80 6.70 16.19
CA PRO A 69 -0.85 5.91 16.97
C PRO A 69 -0.51 4.57 16.31
N SER A 70 0.79 4.26 16.21
CA SER A 70 1.28 2.98 15.68
C SER A 70 1.37 1.87 16.75
N ASP A 71 1.06 2.16 18.01
CA ASP A 71 1.16 1.17 19.08
C ASP A 71 0.29 -0.07 18.82
N GLY A 72 0.92 -1.24 18.91
CA GLY A 72 0.27 -2.52 18.64
C GLY A 72 -0.05 -2.78 17.16
N ALA A 73 0.30 -1.86 16.26
CA ALA A 73 0.18 -2.08 14.83
C ALA A 73 1.14 -3.18 14.37
N LYS A 74 0.69 -3.96 13.38
CA LYS A 74 1.48 -4.96 12.69
C LYS A 74 1.59 -4.56 11.23
N ALA A 75 2.80 -4.43 10.72
CA ALA A 75 2.99 -4.14 9.31
C ALA A 75 4.12 -4.96 8.69
N LYS A 76 3.94 -5.30 7.41
CA LYS A 76 4.94 -6.02 6.62
C LYS A 76 5.04 -5.41 5.24
N ALA A 77 6.26 -5.09 4.83
CA ALA A 77 6.59 -4.64 3.50
C ALA A 77 7.16 -5.78 2.66
N THR A 78 6.62 -5.97 1.46
CA THR A 78 7.15 -6.89 0.45
C THR A 78 7.75 -6.05 -0.69
N ILE A 79 9.06 -6.11 -0.82
CA ILE A 79 9.84 -5.41 -1.85
C ILE A 79 9.97 -6.32 -3.07
N GLN A 80 9.73 -5.77 -4.25
CA GLN A 80 9.87 -6.44 -5.54
C GLN A 80 10.54 -5.49 -6.53
N HIS A 81 11.54 -5.99 -7.26
CA HIS A 81 12.23 -5.27 -8.32
C HIS A 81 11.66 -5.67 -9.68
N GLY A 82 11.12 -4.72 -10.43
CA GLY A 82 10.56 -4.96 -11.76
C GLY A 82 9.60 -6.15 -11.82
N PHE A 83 9.93 -7.13 -12.68
CA PHE A 83 9.17 -8.37 -12.87
C PHE A 83 9.83 -9.58 -12.19
N GLU A 84 10.79 -9.36 -11.30
CA GLU A 84 11.43 -10.44 -10.57
C GLU A 84 10.42 -11.20 -9.71
N LYS A 85 10.60 -12.52 -9.65
CA LYS A 85 9.80 -13.40 -8.78
C LYS A 85 10.29 -13.38 -7.33
N ALA A 86 11.58 -13.10 -7.13
CA ALA A 86 12.16 -12.97 -5.81
C ALA A 86 11.57 -11.72 -5.14
N THR A 87 11.21 -11.86 -3.86
CA THR A 87 10.73 -10.74 -3.05
C THR A 87 11.45 -10.75 -1.71
N ILE A 88 11.66 -9.56 -1.17
CA ILE A 88 12.26 -9.37 0.15
C ILE A 88 11.14 -8.94 1.09
N GLN A 89 11.00 -9.60 2.23
CA GLN A 89 10.01 -9.25 3.24
C GLN A 89 10.69 -8.56 4.41
N ILE A 90 10.18 -7.39 4.78
CA ILE A 90 10.65 -6.59 5.91
C ILE A 90 9.47 -6.38 6.86
N GLU A 91 9.63 -6.80 8.11
CA GLU A 91 8.68 -6.45 9.17
C GLU A 91 8.90 -4.99 9.57
N LEU A 92 7.80 -4.25 9.76
CA LEU A 92 7.83 -2.87 10.22
C LEU A 92 7.29 -2.84 11.65
N GLU A 93 8.11 -2.35 12.57
CA GLU A 93 7.79 -2.26 13.99
C GLU A 93 7.49 -0.81 14.39
N PRO A 94 6.58 -0.55 15.34
CA PRO A 94 6.36 0.79 15.88
C PRO A 94 7.67 1.43 16.38
N SER A 95 7.92 2.68 15.99
CA SER A 95 9.21 3.38 16.19
C SER A 95 9.06 4.85 16.58
N GLY A 96 7.85 5.26 16.94
CA GLY A 96 7.47 6.61 17.33
C GLY A 96 5.95 6.69 17.42
N ASP A 97 5.40 7.90 17.58
CA ASP A 97 3.97 8.09 17.80
C ASP A 97 3.12 7.47 16.68
N ASN A 98 3.37 7.83 15.43
CA ASN A 98 2.62 7.38 14.25
C ASN A 98 3.49 6.70 13.19
N GLN A 99 4.58 6.06 13.62
CA GLN A 99 5.67 5.62 12.75
C GLN A 99 5.96 4.13 12.92
N LEU A 100 6.08 3.42 11.80
CA LEU A 100 6.62 2.06 11.77
C LEU A 100 7.91 2.02 10.96
N LYS A 101 8.94 1.36 11.48
CA LYS A 101 10.26 1.27 10.88
C LYS A 101 10.65 -0.19 10.65
N GLY A 102 11.29 -0.47 9.53
CA GLY A 102 11.92 -1.76 9.26
C GLY A 102 13.27 -1.57 8.60
N ASN A 103 14.21 -2.46 8.91
CA ASN A 103 15.56 -2.46 8.34
C ASN A 103 15.84 -3.81 7.67
N GLY A 104 16.74 -3.83 6.71
CA GLY A 104 17.17 -5.07 6.06
C GLY A 104 18.25 -4.86 5.02
N THR A 105 18.51 -5.90 4.23
CA THR A 105 19.50 -5.86 3.14
C THR A 105 18.77 -5.78 1.80
N PHE A 106 18.56 -4.56 1.30
CA PHE A 106 17.94 -4.28 0.02
C PHE A 106 18.37 -2.90 -0.50
N THR A 107 18.23 -2.69 -1.81
CA THR A 107 18.52 -1.42 -2.50
C THR A 107 17.26 -0.94 -3.20
N ILE A 108 17.01 0.37 -3.23
CA ILE A 108 15.85 0.96 -3.90
C ILE A 108 16.25 1.40 -5.32
N HIS A 109 15.59 0.81 -6.33
CA HIS A 109 15.77 1.11 -7.74
C HIS A 109 14.53 1.77 -8.35
N PRO A 110 14.63 2.46 -9.50
CA PRO A 110 13.48 3.07 -10.18
C PRO A 110 12.32 2.11 -10.43
N ASP A 111 12.58 0.85 -10.70
CA ASP A 111 11.59 -0.20 -10.93
C ASP A 111 11.17 -0.94 -9.64
N THR A 112 11.62 -0.48 -8.47
CA THR A 112 11.23 -1.06 -7.18
C THR A 112 9.81 -0.67 -6.84
N GLY A 113 8.99 -1.68 -6.56
CA GLY A 113 7.73 -1.48 -5.90
C GLY A 113 7.70 -2.16 -4.54
N ILE A 114 6.99 -1.54 -3.59
CA ILE A 114 6.86 -2.02 -2.21
C ILE A 114 5.38 -2.18 -1.88
N LEU A 115 4.95 -3.40 -1.54
CA LEU A 115 3.59 -3.67 -1.08
C LEU A 115 3.62 -3.71 0.43
N VAL A 116 2.93 -2.78 1.08
CA VAL A 116 2.81 -2.75 2.54
C VAL A 116 1.44 -3.26 2.93
N PHE A 117 1.40 -4.22 3.85
CA PHE A 117 0.20 -4.59 4.59
C PHE A 117 0.30 -3.98 6.00
N LEU A 118 -0.74 -3.27 6.41
CA LEU A 118 -0.87 -2.67 7.74
C LEU A 118 -2.13 -3.20 8.42
N ARG A 119 -2.01 -3.58 9.70
CA ARG A 119 -3.14 -3.89 10.57
C ARG A 119 -2.97 -3.18 11.91
N LEU A 120 -3.91 -2.31 12.25
CA LEU A 120 -4.02 -1.73 13.59
C LEU A 120 -4.73 -2.70 14.56
N PRO A 121 -4.54 -2.56 15.88
CA PRO A 121 -5.28 -3.35 16.88
C PRO A 121 -6.78 -3.29 16.65
N GLU A 122 -7.45 -4.45 16.71
CA GLU A 122 -8.90 -4.58 16.51
C GLU A 122 -9.45 -4.05 15.17
N GLN A 123 -8.59 -3.71 14.21
CA GLN A 123 -8.97 -3.26 12.87
C GLN A 123 -8.69 -4.34 11.82
N GLN A 124 -9.37 -4.22 10.68
CA GLN A 124 -9.02 -4.99 9.48
C GLN A 124 -7.67 -4.54 8.90
N ALA A 125 -7.05 -5.40 8.10
CA ALA A 125 -5.82 -5.06 7.40
C ALA A 125 -6.12 -4.22 6.15
N TYR A 126 -5.24 -3.28 5.84
CA TYR A 126 -5.23 -2.50 4.61
C TYR A 126 -3.88 -2.65 3.90
N ALA A 127 -3.88 -2.43 2.59
CA ALA A 127 -2.68 -2.57 1.78
C ALA A 127 -2.47 -1.37 0.86
N ALA A 128 -1.21 -0.99 0.65
CA ALA A 128 -0.81 0.03 -0.31
C ALA A 128 0.42 -0.42 -1.10
N ARG A 129 0.42 -0.15 -2.40
CA ARG A 129 1.52 -0.47 -3.31
C ARG A 129 2.24 0.81 -3.71
N PHE A 130 3.48 0.95 -3.26
CA PHE A 130 4.34 2.09 -3.51
C PHE A 130 5.30 1.80 -4.68
N THR A 131 5.72 2.87 -5.34
CA THR A 131 6.78 2.93 -6.35
C THR A 131 7.67 4.15 -6.01
N PRO A 132 8.53 4.06 -4.97
CA PRO A 132 9.10 5.22 -4.29
C PRO A 132 9.90 6.17 -5.18
N LEU A 133 10.49 5.66 -6.27
CA LEU A 133 11.29 6.45 -7.20
C LEU A 133 10.57 6.79 -8.52
N ASN A 134 9.36 6.27 -8.76
CA ASN A 134 8.55 6.63 -9.93
C ASN A 134 7.56 7.73 -9.56
N ALA A 135 8.05 8.97 -9.57
CA ALA A 135 7.37 10.16 -9.08
C ALA A 135 6.33 10.78 -10.05
N LYS A 136 5.46 9.99 -10.70
CA LYS A 136 4.27 10.55 -11.38
C LYS A 136 3.07 10.79 -10.45
N SER A 137 3.18 10.52 -9.15
CA SER A 137 2.03 10.58 -8.22
C SER A 137 2.14 11.60 -7.07
N GLY A 138 3.16 12.47 -7.02
CA GLY A 138 3.31 13.41 -5.89
C GLY A 138 3.94 14.78 -6.21
N ALA A 139 4.45 15.00 -7.43
CA ALA A 139 5.10 16.24 -7.81
C ALA A 139 4.24 17.05 -8.80
N ALA A 140 3.07 17.51 -8.36
CA ALA A 140 2.25 18.45 -9.15
C ALA A 140 1.70 19.56 -8.25
N SER A 141 2.60 20.32 -7.61
CA SER A 141 2.35 21.72 -7.22
C SER A 141 3.64 22.40 -6.75
N ARG A 142 4.65 22.48 -7.63
CA ARG A 142 5.54 23.64 -7.63
C ARG A 142 5.35 24.35 -8.95
N GLY A 143 4.17 24.96 -9.10
CA GLY A 143 3.93 25.99 -10.09
C GLY A 143 4.69 27.24 -9.66
N GLU A 144 5.97 27.28 -9.98
CA GLU A 144 6.73 28.51 -10.02
C GLU A 144 6.18 29.32 -11.19
N SER A 145 5.28 30.26 -10.89
CA SER A 145 4.83 31.26 -11.85
C SER A 145 6.00 32.23 -12.10
N PRO A 146 6.60 32.30 -13.30
CA PRO A 146 7.47 33.41 -13.60
C PRO A 146 6.54 34.60 -13.85
N HIS A 147 6.47 35.53 -12.89
CA HIS A 147 5.82 36.81 -13.11
C HIS A 147 6.70 37.59 -14.11
N LYS A 148 6.41 37.37 -15.40
CA LYS A 148 7.04 38.04 -16.52
C LYS A 148 6.71 39.53 -16.42
N ALA A 149 7.76 40.34 -16.35
CA ALA A 149 7.72 41.79 -16.49
C ALA A 149 6.90 42.21 -17.72
N LYS A 150 6.07 43.24 -17.54
CA LYS A 150 5.56 44.08 -18.63
C LYS A 150 5.67 45.54 -18.22
N HIS A 151 6.52 46.23 -18.98
CA HIS A 151 6.55 47.64 -19.40
C HIS A 151 5.89 48.69 -18.52
#